data_AF-A0A5N5UV75-F1
#
_entry.id   AF-A0A5N5UV75-F1
#
_cell.length_a   1.000
_cell.length_b   1.000
_cell.length_c   1.000
_cell.angle_alpha   90.00
_cell.angle_beta   90.00
_cell.angle_gamma   90.00
#
_symmetry.space_group_name_H-M   'P 1'
#
loop_
_entity.id
_entity.type
_entity.pdbx_description
1 polymer ?
#
loop_
_entity_poly.entity_id
_entity_poly.type
_entity_poly.pdbx_seq_one_letter_code
_entity_poly.pdbx_strand_id
1 'polypeptide(L)'
;MLLVMTRWAETDLAGYLLDSEPEVWRHTNIPAVAEAGIPDALDRRPGVVMTSALGYTADHFAAARRTSGERAWFALYEGVPTAPEGGLIKREWLDNWRLPAAPSAPSMTVVGVDPSDSGSGDSCGIVAASLTRDGVVAVIADVSAPMTSDQWARAAVELAVDVGASEIAVESFAARETYQRVVKDAMRRYKLTHPVRVTAWPPKGSGRGGGDAIARSSALLQGLETGTTRMAGHLPELERAAVQWQQGQHQPDALAALVVAHDVLSHSLGQQWHIVSPLDVERRIRAGANVARPFAPSPLSPNSPLRRRINGL
;
A
#
# COMPACT_ATOMS: atom_id res chain seq x y z
N MET A 1 11.62 -36.00 29.40
CA MET A 1 11.98 -36.07 27.96
C MET A 1 12.56 -34.71 27.57
N LEU A 2 13.51 -34.66 26.64
CA LEU A 2 14.11 -33.40 26.17
C LEU A 2 13.98 -33.36 24.64
N LEU A 3 13.38 -32.29 24.13
CA LEU A 3 13.29 -32.00 22.70
C LEU A 3 14.11 -30.75 22.39
N VAL A 4 15.05 -30.88 21.45
CA VAL A 4 15.84 -29.76 20.93
C VAL A 4 15.65 -29.73 19.42
N MET A 5 15.10 -28.64 18.91
CA MET A 5 14.89 -28.45 17.48
C MET A 5 14.87 -26.97 17.13
N THR A 6 15.21 -26.65 15.88
CA THR A 6 14.95 -25.34 15.29
C THR A 6 13.45 -25.17 15.05
N ARG A 7 12.89 -24.02 15.45
CA ARG A 7 11.50 -23.69 15.16
C ARG A 7 11.35 -23.19 13.72
N TRP A 8 10.64 -23.93 12.88
CA TRP A 8 10.45 -23.59 11.45
C TRP A 8 9.05 -23.07 11.11
N ALA A 9 8.07 -23.39 11.96
CA ALA A 9 6.69 -22.97 11.84
C ALA A 9 6.03 -22.91 13.23
N GLU A 10 4.98 -22.12 13.39
CA GLU A 10 4.22 -22.09 14.65
C GLU A 10 3.66 -23.46 15.03
N THR A 11 3.27 -24.25 14.03
CA THR A 11 2.66 -25.58 14.17
C THR A 11 3.64 -26.74 13.97
N ASP A 12 4.95 -26.49 14.08
CA ASP A 12 5.93 -27.59 14.11
C ASP A 12 5.74 -28.48 15.35
N LEU A 13 6.48 -29.59 15.43
CA LEU A 13 6.31 -30.57 16.52
C LEU A 13 6.39 -29.92 17.92
N ALA A 14 7.33 -29.00 18.13
CA ALA A 14 7.45 -28.30 19.39
C ALA A 14 6.26 -27.37 19.63
N GLY A 15 5.81 -26.63 18.62
CA GLY A 15 4.60 -25.81 18.68
C GLY A 15 3.35 -26.61 19.03
N TYR A 16 3.15 -27.76 18.38
CA TYR A 16 2.05 -28.66 18.67
C TYR A 16 2.08 -29.19 20.10
N LEU A 17 3.24 -29.60 20.62
CA LEU A 17 3.36 -30.11 21.99
C LEU A 17 3.12 -29.01 23.03
N LEU A 18 3.61 -27.80 22.79
CA LEU A 18 3.38 -26.66 23.68
C LEU A 18 1.90 -26.23 23.71
N ASP A 19 1.19 -26.40 22.60
CA ASP A 19 -0.25 -26.09 22.50
C ASP A 19 -1.13 -27.20 23.11
N SER A 20 -0.83 -28.46 22.79
CA SER A 20 -1.64 -29.62 23.22
C SER A 20 -1.37 -30.10 24.65
N GLU A 21 -0.15 -29.87 25.17
CA GLU A 21 0.30 -30.36 26.48
C GLU A 21 1.06 -29.27 27.28
N PRO A 22 0.50 -28.06 27.49
CA PRO A 22 1.21 -26.92 28.07
C PRO A 22 1.69 -27.16 29.51
N GLU A 23 1.00 -28.04 30.26
CA GLU A 23 1.33 -28.37 31.65
C GLU A 23 2.52 -29.34 31.76
N VAL A 24 2.84 -30.04 30.67
CA VAL A 24 3.89 -31.07 30.61
C VAL A 24 5.20 -30.50 30.10
N TRP A 25 5.11 -29.55 29.15
CA TRP A 25 6.26 -29.04 28.42
C TRP A 25 6.60 -27.61 28.82
N ARG A 26 7.87 -27.40 29.19
CA ARG A 26 8.42 -26.06 29.41
C ARG A 26 9.23 -25.61 28.20
N HIS A 27 8.84 -24.47 27.62
CA HIS A 27 9.62 -23.82 26.56
C HIS A 27 10.83 -23.08 27.15
N THR A 28 12.02 -23.29 26.60
CA THR A 28 13.25 -22.57 26.97
C THR A 28 13.94 -22.13 25.70
N ASN A 29 14.01 -20.81 25.48
CA ASN A 29 14.61 -20.20 24.30
C ASN A 29 15.83 -19.35 24.68
N ILE A 30 16.90 -19.42 23.89
CA ILE A 30 18.10 -18.60 24.07
C ILE A 30 18.45 -17.98 22.72
N PRO A 31 17.93 -16.78 22.40
CA PRO A 31 18.13 -16.14 21.11
C PRO A 31 19.57 -15.66 20.90
N ALA A 32 20.04 -15.62 19.64
CA ALA A 32 21.34 -15.07 19.28
C ALA A 32 21.47 -13.62 19.74
N VAL A 33 20.44 -12.80 19.49
CA VAL A 33 20.33 -11.42 19.95
C VAL A 33 19.13 -11.30 20.87
N ALA A 34 19.30 -10.79 22.08
CA ALA A 34 18.13 -10.51 22.91
C ALA A 34 17.29 -9.41 22.25
N GLU A 35 16.03 -9.69 21.90
CA GLU A 35 15.11 -8.71 21.29
C GLU A 35 13.83 -8.58 22.13
N ALA A 36 13.24 -7.39 22.11
CA ALA A 36 11.99 -7.15 22.81
C ALA A 36 10.87 -8.03 22.20
N GLY A 37 10.09 -8.69 23.04
CA GLY A 37 9.03 -9.61 22.58
C GLY A 37 9.52 -11.03 22.25
N ILE A 38 10.83 -11.29 22.28
CA ILE A 38 11.38 -12.66 22.19
C ILE A 38 11.65 -13.20 23.59
N PRO A 39 11.09 -14.37 23.96
CA PRO A 39 11.47 -15.03 25.19
C PRO A 39 12.97 -15.35 25.20
N ASP A 40 13.69 -14.86 26.20
CA ASP A 40 15.10 -15.14 26.43
C ASP A 40 15.30 -15.70 27.83
N ALA A 41 15.64 -16.98 27.93
CA ALA A 41 15.83 -17.68 29.20
C ALA A 41 17.05 -17.18 30.00
N LEU A 42 17.89 -16.34 29.42
CA LEU A 42 19.02 -15.70 30.10
C LEU A 42 18.69 -14.31 30.65
N ASP A 43 17.46 -13.81 30.44
CA ASP A 43 17.00 -12.48 30.88
C ASP A 43 17.95 -11.33 30.47
N ARG A 44 18.55 -11.44 29.28
CA ARG A 44 19.45 -10.38 28.78
C ARG A 44 18.63 -9.16 28.39
N ARG A 45 19.25 -7.98 28.50
CA ARG A 45 18.63 -6.73 28.01
C ARG A 45 18.51 -6.77 26.48
N PRO A 46 17.47 -6.16 25.89
CA PRO A 46 17.36 -6.03 24.44
C PRO A 46 18.61 -5.42 23.80
N GLY A 47 19.01 -5.95 22.64
CA GLY A 47 20.22 -5.62 21.90
C GLY A 47 21.48 -6.39 22.33
N VAL A 48 21.45 -7.18 23.41
CA VAL A 48 22.61 -7.95 23.86
C VAL A 48 22.79 -9.22 23.01
N VAL A 49 23.90 -9.30 22.31
CA VAL A 49 24.26 -10.47 21.48
C VAL A 49 25.01 -11.50 22.31
N MET A 50 24.67 -12.80 22.15
CA MET A 50 25.41 -13.87 22.82
C MET A 50 26.81 -14.05 22.22
N THR A 51 27.68 -14.71 22.98
CA THR A 51 28.79 -15.47 22.40
C THR A 51 28.39 -16.95 22.43
N SER A 52 28.33 -17.59 21.27
CA SER A 52 27.90 -18.99 21.22
C SER A 52 28.94 -19.93 21.83
N ALA A 53 28.53 -21.14 22.22
CA ALA A 53 29.46 -22.17 22.68
C ALA A 53 30.51 -22.57 21.62
N LEU A 54 30.24 -22.28 20.33
CA LEU A 54 31.15 -22.50 19.21
C LEU A 54 32.07 -21.29 18.93
N GLY A 55 31.97 -20.23 19.73
CA GLY A 55 32.77 -19.01 19.58
C GLY A 55 32.22 -17.99 18.60
N TYR A 56 30.95 -18.10 18.17
CA TYR A 56 30.33 -17.07 17.35
C TYR A 56 30.07 -15.82 18.16
N THR A 57 30.52 -14.69 17.61
CA THR A 57 30.46 -13.35 18.23
C THR A 57 29.38 -12.49 17.57
N ALA A 58 29.20 -11.27 18.05
CA ALA A 58 28.32 -10.28 17.44
C ALA A 58 28.55 -10.10 15.93
N ASP A 59 29.82 -10.08 15.48
CA ASP A 59 30.15 -9.95 14.05
C ASP A 59 29.65 -11.14 13.21
N HIS A 60 29.72 -12.35 13.77
CA HIS A 60 29.24 -13.56 13.11
C HIS A 60 27.71 -13.52 12.97
N PHE A 61 27.00 -13.16 14.03
CA PHE A 61 25.55 -13.04 14.03
C PHE A 61 25.07 -11.90 13.12
N ALA A 62 25.75 -10.76 13.10
CA ALA A 62 25.47 -9.68 12.18
C ALA A 62 25.69 -10.09 10.71
N ALA A 63 26.75 -10.87 10.43
CA ALA A 63 26.97 -11.42 9.10
C ALA A 63 25.89 -12.43 8.70
N ALA A 64 25.51 -13.33 9.61
CA ALA A 64 24.47 -14.33 9.38
C ALA A 64 23.09 -13.70 9.14
N ARG A 65 22.72 -12.64 9.88
CA ARG A 65 21.46 -11.90 9.65
C ARG A 65 21.40 -11.29 8.24
N ARG A 66 22.51 -10.70 7.77
CA ARG A 66 22.59 -10.12 6.43
C ARG A 66 22.40 -11.15 5.31
N THR A 67 22.80 -12.41 5.53
CA THR A 67 22.83 -13.43 4.47
C THR A 67 21.67 -14.43 4.53
N SER A 68 21.04 -14.61 5.69
CA SER A 68 20.03 -15.66 5.90
C SER A 68 18.61 -15.26 5.46
N GLY A 69 18.32 -13.94 5.42
CA GLY A 69 16.96 -13.42 5.26
C GLY A 69 16.16 -13.53 6.57
N GLU A 70 15.27 -12.56 6.83
CA GLU A 70 14.66 -12.37 8.17
C GLU A 70 13.87 -13.58 8.66
N ARG A 71 13.10 -14.27 7.81
CA ARG A 71 12.38 -15.49 8.22
C ARG A 71 13.33 -16.60 8.71
N ALA A 72 14.41 -16.86 7.97
CA ALA A 72 15.37 -17.87 8.36
C ALA A 72 16.20 -17.39 9.56
N TRP A 73 16.46 -16.09 9.66
CA TRP A 73 17.12 -15.48 10.83
C TRP A 73 16.34 -15.77 12.11
N PHE A 74 15.06 -15.43 12.15
CA PHE A 74 14.23 -15.63 13.33
C PHE A 74 14.08 -17.11 13.71
N ALA A 75 13.92 -17.98 12.73
CA ALA A 75 13.85 -19.43 12.94
C ALA A 75 15.17 -20.01 13.49
N LEU A 76 16.29 -19.71 12.82
CA LEU A 76 17.60 -20.33 13.09
C LEU A 76 18.30 -19.74 14.31
N TYR A 77 18.17 -18.43 14.51
CA TYR A 77 19.00 -17.69 15.47
C TYR A 77 18.19 -17.13 16.62
N GLU A 78 16.91 -16.80 16.44
CA GLU A 78 16.08 -16.22 17.50
C GLU A 78 15.12 -17.22 18.16
N GLY A 79 14.98 -18.42 17.58
CA GLY A 79 14.14 -19.50 18.12
C GLY A 79 12.65 -19.21 18.04
N VAL A 80 12.25 -18.26 17.20
CA VAL A 80 10.85 -17.91 16.92
C VAL A 80 10.58 -18.11 15.43
N PRO A 81 9.64 -19.00 15.05
CA PRO A 81 9.37 -19.28 13.64
C PRO A 81 8.64 -18.13 12.93
N THR A 82 8.15 -17.18 13.71
CA THR A 82 7.52 -15.93 13.31
C THR A 82 8.33 -14.79 13.92
N ALA A 83 8.66 -13.76 13.13
CA ALA A 83 9.29 -12.58 13.67
C ALA A 83 8.42 -11.99 14.82
N PRO A 84 9.00 -11.45 15.90
CA PRO A 84 8.27 -10.92 17.06
C PRO A 84 7.32 -9.79 16.66
N GLU A 85 7.66 -9.10 15.57
CA GLU A 85 6.73 -8.29 14.83
C GLU A 85 6.23 -9.12 13.64
N GLY A 86 5.06 -9.75 13.82
CA GLY A 86 4.28 -10.28 12.70
C GLY A 86 4.17 -9.24 11.59
N GLY A 87 4.04 -9.68 10.34
CA GLY A 87 4.04 -8.81 9.17
C GLY A 87 3.31 -7.48 9.42
N LEU A 88 3.88 -6.38 8.92
CA LEU A 88 3.46 -5.01 9.25
C LEU A 88 1.95 -4.78 9.00
N ILE A 89 1.36 -5.60 8.13
CA ILE A 89 -0.07 -5.70 7.89
C ILE A 89 -0.54 -7.11 8.27
N LYS A 90 -1.52 -7.20 9.17
CA LYS A 90 -2.10 -8.49 9.55
C LYS A 90 -3.23 -8.91 8.61
N ARG A 91 -3.33 -10.21 8.31
CA ARG A 91 -4.42 -10.75 7.49
C ARG A 91 -5.80 -10.46 8.09
N GLU A 92 -5.92 -10.57 9.41
CA GLU A 92 -7.17 -10.31 10.14
C GLU A 92 -7.71 -8.89 9.90
N TRP A 93 -6.85 -7.88 9.72
CA TRP A 93 -7.28 -6.52 9.43
C TRP A 93 -7.97 -6.41 8.07
N LEU A 94 -7.40 -7.08 7.06
CA LEU A 94 -7.96 -7.10 5.71
C LEU A 94 -9.30 -7.83 5.66
N ASP A 95 -9.41 -8.94 6.41
CA ASP A 95 -10.62 -9.75 6.46
C ASP A 95 -11.74 -9.12 7.29
N ASN A 96 -11.44 -8.58 8.48
CA ASN A 96 -12.44 -7.99 9.37
C ASN A 96 -13.13 -6.76 8.78
N TRP A 97 -12.39 -5.97 7.99
CA TRP A 97 -12.89 -4.73 7.40
C TRP A 97 -13.29 -4.88 5.92
N ARG A 98 -13.32 -6.10 5.38
CA ARG A 98 -13.56 -6.33 3.95
C ARG A 98 -14.89 -5.76 3.49
N LEU A 99 -14.84 -5.01 2.39
CA LEU A 99 -16.03 -4.55 1.67
C LEU A 99 -16.42 -5.62 0.64
N PRO A 100 -17.72 -5.90 0.45
CA PRO A 100 -18.16 -6.92 -0.51
C PRO A 100 -17.86 -6.53 -1.97
N ALA A 101 -17.81 -5.22 -2.27
CA ALA A 101 -17.53 -4.70 -3.59
C ALA A 101 -17.03 -3.24 -3.50
N ALA A 102 -16.54 -2.72 -4.62
CA ALA A 102 -16.13 -1.31 -4.73
C ALA A 102 -17.32 -0.37 -4.47
N PRO A 103 -17.10 0.82 -3.87
CA PRO A 103 -18.17 1.80 -3.67
C PRO A 103 -18.81 2.23 -4.99
N SER A 104 -20.14 2.31 -5.04
CA SER A 104 -20.88 2.67 -6.27
C SER A 104 -20.86 4.17 -6.60
N ALA A 105 -20.63 5.02 -5.60
CA ALA A 105 -20.62 6.47 -5.74
C ALA A 105 -19.55 7.12 -4.84
N PRO A 106 -18.25 6.86 -5.09
CA PRO A 106 -17.17 7.43 -4.30
C PRO A 106 -17.10 8.95 -4.50
N SER A 107 -16.60 9.65 -3.49
CA SER A 107 -16.31 11.09 -3.53
C SER A 107 -15.13 11.39 -4.45
N MET A 108 -14.14 10.50 -4.46
CA MET A 108 -12.93 10.62 -5.26
C MET A 108 -12.33 9.24 -5.50
N THR A 109 -11.70 9.03 -6.66
CA THR A 109 -10.93 7.81 -6.96
C THR A 109 -9.57 8.21 -7.50
N VAL A 110 -8.52 7.57 -6.98
CA VAL A 110 -7.11 7.83 -7.32
C VAL A 110 -6.47 6.51 -7.76
N VAL A 111 -5.70 6.57 -8.84
CA VAL A 111 -4.73 5.53 -9.20
C VAL A 111 -3.36 5.96 -8.68
N GLY A 112 -2.80 5.19 -7.74
CA GLY A 112 -1.42 5.34 -7.30
C GLY A 112 -0.50 4.49 -8.17
N VAL A 113 0.68 5.01 -8.47
CA VAL A 113 1.69 4.35 -9.29
C VAL A 113 3.05 4.43 -8.62
N ASP A 114 3.68 3.28 -8.43
CA ASP A 114 5.11 3.16 -8.12
C ASP A 114 5.84 2.66 -9.38
N PRO A 115 6.51 3.55 -10.13
CA PRO A 115 6.99 3.25 -11.48
C PRO A 115 8.26 2.40 -11.50
N SER A 116 8.37 1.53 -12.50
CA SER A 116 9.60 0.83 -12.86
C SER A 116 10.20 1.39 -14.17
N ASP A 117 11.53 1.38 -14.29
CA ASP A 117 12.24 1.93 -15.45
C ASP A 117 12.67 0.86 -16.49
N SER A 118 13.05 -0.34 -16.07
CA SER A 118 13.72 -1.33 -16.94
C SER A 118 12.81 -2.41 -17.51
N GLY A 119 11.65 -2.68 -16.91
CA GLY A 119 10.80 -3.84 -17.24
C GLY A 119 11.44 -5.21 -17.00
N SER A 120 12.66 -5.25 -16.46
CA SER A 120 13.38 -6.46 -16.06
C SER A 120 13.84 -6.31 -14.60
N GLY A 121 13.44 -7.25 -13.75
CA GLY A 121 13.74 -7.25 -12.31
C GLY A 121 12.57 -6.78 -11.46
N ASP A 122 12.21 -5.51 -11.54
CA ASP A 122 11.24 -4.87 -10.64
C ASP A 122 9.84 -4.77 -11.26
N SER A 123 8.79 -4.89 -10.44
CA SER A 123 7.41 -4.71 -10.89
C SER A 123 7.03 -3.23 -10.81
N CYS A 124 6.10 -2.79 -11.66
CA CYS A 124 5.45 -1.51 -11.45
C CYS A 124 4.22 -1.74 -10.56
N GLY A 125 4.14 -0.98 -9.46
CA GLY A 125 2.94 -0.92 -8.63
C GLY A 125 1.87 -0.04 -9.28
N ILE A 126 0.66 -0.56 -9.47
CA ILE A 126 -0.47 0.21 -9.99
C ILE A 126 -1.74 -0.21 -9.24
N VAL A 127 -2.20 0.64 -8.32
CA VAL A 127 -3.33 0.35 -7.43
C VAL A 127 -4.35 1.48 -7.48
N ALA A 128 -5.64 1.15 -7.60
CA ALA A 128 -6.72 2.10 -7.49
C ALA A 128 -7.38 2.06 -6.11
N ALA A 129 -7.64 3.23 -5.55
CA ALA A 129 -8.38 3.40 -4.31
C ALA A 129 -9.43 4.51 -4.45
N SER A 130 -10.53 4.38 -3.72
CA SER A 130 -11.66 5.30 -3.72
C SER A 130 -11.97 5.79 -2.33
N LEU A 131 -12.20 7.09 -2.18
CA LEU A 131 -12.72 7.68 -0.96
C LEU A 131 -14.24 7.66 -0.97
N THR A 132 -14.84 7.02 0.03
CA THR A 132 -16.28 7.03 0.26
C THR A 132 -16.75 8.36 0.86
N ARG A 133 -18.06 8.59 0.90
CA ARG A 133 -18.63 9.79 1.54
C ARG A 133 -18.44 9.83 3.06
N ASP A 134 -18.28 8.65 3.66
CA ASP A 134 -18.13 8.47 5.11
C ASP A 134 -16.66 8.48 5.56
N GLY A 135 -15.74 8.86 4.68
CA GLY A 135 -14.32 9.01 5.02
C GLY A 135 -13.50 7.73 5.02
N VAL A 136 -14.03 6.62 4.50
CA VAL A 136 -13.31 5.35 4.32
C VAL A 136 -12.62 5.32 2.95
N VAL A 137 -11.36 4.92 2.91
CA VAL A 137 -10.62 4.59 1.69
C VAL A 137 -10.83 3.12 1.34
N ALA A 138 -11.45 2.83 0.20
CA ALA A 138 -11.62 1.49 -0.34
C ALA A 138 -10.53 1.21 -1.38
N VAL A 139 -9.76 0.15 -1.22
CA VAL A 139 -8.82 -0.37 -2.24
C VAL A 139 -9.62 -1.22 -3.22
N ILE A 140 -9.70 -0.81 -4.48
CA ILE A 140 -10.69 -1.33 -5.42
C ILE A 140 -10.11 -2.14 -6.58
N ALA A 141 -8.84 -1.96 -6.91
CA ALA A 141 -8.17 -2.74 -7.95
C ALA A 141 -6.65 -2.70 -7.80
N ASP A 142 -6.01 -3.77 -8.24
CA ASP A 142 -4.56 -3.90 -8.37
C ASP A 142 -4.25 -4.51 -9.75
N VAL A 143 -3.45 -3.81 -10.55
CA VAL A 143 -2.97 -4.27 -11.87
C VAL A 143 -1.44 -4.25 -11.95
N SER A 144 -0.78 -4.29 -10.79
CA SER A 144 0.67 -4.28 -10.67
C SER A 144 1.30 -5.47 -11.39
N ALA A 145 2.35 -5.22 -12.16
CA ALA A 145 3.10 -6.25 -12.88
C ALA A 145 4.48 -5.76 -13.33
N PRO A 146 5.40 -6.66 -13.72
CA PRO A 146 6.61 -6.29 -14.44
C PRO A 146 6.27 -5.59 -15.76
N MET A 147 6.63 -4.32 -15.88
CA MET A 147 6.26 -3.47 -17.02
C MET A 147 7.40 -2.51 -17.37
N THR A 148 7.53 -2.17 -18.65
CA THR A 148 8.34 -1.04 -19.10
C THR A 148 7.60 0.29 -18.87
N SER A 149 8.29 1.42 -19.00
CA SER A 149 7.69 2.75 -18.77
C SER A 149 6.45 3.04 -19.61
N ASP A 150 6.46 2.64 -20.89
CA ASP A 150 5.30 2.81 -21.76
C ASP A 150 4.14 1.86 -21.39
N GLN A 151 4.46 0.65 -20.92
CA GLN A 151 3.45 -0.35 -20.54
C GLN A 151 2.72 0.07 -19.27
N TRP A 152 3.44 0.46 -18.21
CA TRP A 152 2.77 0.86 -16.97
C TRP A 152 2.01 2.17 -17.12
N ALA A 153 2.51 3.12 -17.92
CA ALA A 153 1.78 4.36 -18.16
C ALA A 153 0.46 4.11 -18.89
N ARG A 154 0.45 3.17 -19.83
CA ARG A 154 -0.77 2.72 -20.50
C ARG A 154 -1.72 2.04 -19.51
N ALA A 155 -1.22 1.08 -18.72
CA ALA A 155 -2.02 0.35 -17.74
C ALA A 155 -2.64 1.27 -16.67
N ALA A 156 -1.90 2.27 -16.19
CA ALA A 156 -2.40 3.26 -15.25
C ALA A 156 -3.54 4.12 -15.84
N VAL A 157 -3.45 4.48 -17.13
CA VAL A 157 -4.53 5.22 -17.82
C VAL A 157 -5.74 4.34 -18.08
N GLU A 158 -5.54 3.09 -18.50
CA GLU A 158 -6.63 2.11 -18.68
C GLU A 158 -7.37 1.89 -17.36
N LEU A 159 -6.63 1.63 -16.28
CA LEU A 159 -7.21 1.48 -14.95
C LEU A 159 -7.98 2.74 -14.54
N ALA A 160 -7.41 3.92 -14.74
CA ALA A 160 -8.05 5.19 -14.40
C ALA A 160 -9.38 5.40 -15.15
N VAL A 161 -9.46 4.98 -16.42
CA VAL A 161 -10.71 5.02 -17.20
C VAL A 161 -11.72 4.02 -16.66
N ASP A 162 -11.30 2.78 -16.39
CA ASP A 162 -12.18 1.70 -15.96
C ASP A 162 -12.81 1.98 -14.58
N VAL A 163 -12.05 2.59 -13.66
CA VAL A 163 -12.53 2.89 -12.30
C VAL A 163 -13.09 4.31 -12.14
N GLY A 164 -13.08 5.12 -13.20
CA GLY A 164 -13.51 6.52 -13.16
C GLY A 164 -12.63 7.41 -12.24
N ALA A 165 -11.31 7.20 -12.24
CA ALA A 165 -10.38 7.96 -11.41
C ALA A 165 -10.29 9.43 -11.83
N SER A 166 -10.23 10.34 -10.86
CA SER A 166 -10.02 11.77 -11.12
C SER A 166 -8.55 12.19 -11.02
N GLU A 167 -7.68 11.28 -10.57
CA GLU A 167 -6.25 11.51 -10.44
C GLU A 167 -5.42 10.23 -10.62
N ILE A 168 -4.31 10.35 -11.34
CA ILE A 168 -3.21 9.39 -11.40
C ILE A 168 -2.02 10.04 -10.67
N ALA A 169 -1.64 9.50 -9.53
CA ALA A 169 -0.55 10.00 -8.70
C ALA A 169 0.65 9.05 -8.84
N VAL A 170 1.79 9.57 -9.27
CA VAL A 170 2.98 8.78 -9.60
C VAL A 170 4.10 9.07 -8.61
N GLU A 171 4.68 8.06 -7.97
CA GLU A 171 5.88 8.16 -7.15
C GLU A 171 7.05 8.65 -8.01
N SER A 172 7.73 9.71 -7.56
CA SER A 172 8.63 10.46 -8.43
C SER A 172 9.66 11.25 -7.62
N PHE A 173 10.54 10.58 -6.88
CA PHE A 173 11.57 11.29 -6.10
C PHE A 173 12.58 12.02 -6.98
N ALA A 174 13.06 11.39 -8.05
CA ALA A 174 14.08 11.95 -8.94
C ALA A 174 13.57 12.30 -10.36
N ALA A 175 12.54 11.62 -10.88
CA ALA A 175 12.11 11.69 -12.28
C ALA A 175 10.71 12.30 -12.51
N ARG A 176 10.33 13.30 -11.70
CA ARG A 176 8.98 13.94 -11.69
C ARG A 176 8.47 14.35 -13.07
N GLU A 177 9.28 15.08 -13.84
CA GLU A 177 8.84 15.62 -15.14
C GLU A 177 8.72 14.52 -16.18
N THR A 178 9.63 13.53 -16.14
CA THR A 178 9.64 12.39 -17.06
C THR A 178 8.39 11.54 -16.87
N TYR A 179 8.11 11.04 -15.67
CA TYR A 179 6.97 10.15 -15.44
C TYR A 179 5.63 10.83 -15.70
N GLN A 180 5.47 12.08 -15.28
CA GLN A 180 4.27 12.84 -15.63
C GLN A 180 4.08 12.98 -17.14
N ARG A 181 5.17 13.21 -17.90
CA ARG A 181 5.09 13.32 -19.35
C ARG A 181 4.68 11.99 -19.99
N VAL A 182 5.28 10.87 -19.56
CA VAL A 182 4.95 9.53 -20.09
C VAL A 182 3.47 9.21 -19.88
N VAL A 183 2.92 9.46 -18.69
CA VAL A 183 1.48 9.26 -18.43
C VAL A 183 0.62 10.22 -19.26
N LYS A 184 0.97 11.51 -19.33
CA LYS A 184 0.23 12.51 -20.13
C LYS A 184 0.23 12.17 -21.61
N ASP A 185 1.32 11.61 -22.14
CA ASP A 185 1.40 11.18 -23.54
C ASP A 185 0.57 9.91 -23.78
N ALA A 186 0.55 8.96 -22.84
CA ALA A 186 -0.34 7.80 -22.88
C ALA A 186 -1.82 8.22 -22.89
N MET A 187 -2.21 9.19 -22.03
CA MET A 187 -3.58 9.70 -21.93
C MET A 187 -4.14 10.26 -23.24
N ARG A 188 -3.29 10.81 -24.14
CA ARG A 188 -3.74 11.35 -25.44
C ARG A 188 -4.39 10.29 -26.33
N ARG A 189 -4.15 9.00 -26.05
CA ARG A 189 -4.69 7.88 -26.82
C ARG A 189 -6.06 7.41 -26.33
N TYR A 190 -6.55 7.94 -25.21
CA TYR A 190 -7.80 7.52 -24.57
C TYR A 190 -8.84 8.63 -24.57
N LYS A 191 -10.11 8.24 -24.71
CA LYS A 191 -11.23 9.16 -24.59
C LYS A 191 -11.67 9.22 -23.13
N LEU A 192 -11.23 10.25 -22.42
CA LEU A 192 -11.63 10.49 -21.04
C LEU A 192 -13.04 11.08 -20.98
N THR A 193 -13.90 10.50 -20.16
CA THR A 193 -15.28 10.98 -19.92
C THR A 193 -15.35 12.10 -18.88
N HIS A 194 -14.28 12.28 -18.11
CA HIS A 194 -14.09 13.33 -17.11
C HIS A 194 -12.61 13.74 -17.04
N PRO A 195 -12.29 14.92 -16.47
CA PRO A 195 -10.91 15.33 -16.25
C PRO A 195 -10.18 14.35 -15.31
N VAL A 196 -8.97 13.95 -15.70
CA VAL A 196 -8.05 13.15 -14.87
C VAL A 196 -6.77 13.95 -14.70
N ARG A 197 -6.39 14.26 -13.46
CA ARG A 197 -5.11 14.92 -13.17
C ARG A 197 -3.98 13.90 -13.15
N VAL A 198 -2.79 14.31 -13.58
CA VAL A 198 -1.56 13.53 -13.37
C VAL A 198 -0.67 14.32 -12.42
N THR A 199 -0.36 13.75 -11.27
CA THR A 199 0.42 14.40 -10.21
C THR A 199 1.67 13.58 -9.89
N ALA A 200 2.74 14.28 -9.48
CA ALA A 200 3.92 13.62 -8.92
C ALA A 200 3.84 13.61 -7.40
N TRP A 201 4.05 12.44 -6.83
CA TRP A 201 4.13 12.19 -5.41
C TRP A 201 5.59 11.90 -4.97
N PRO A 202 6.05 12.39 -3.81
CA PRO A 202 5.36 13.33 -2.95
C PRO A 202 5.36 14.77 -3.53
N PRO A 203 4.34 15.58 -3.22
CA PRO A 203 4.30 17.00 -3.63
C PRO A 203 5.48 17.80 -3.07
N LYS A 204 6.07 18.69 -3.88
CA LYS A 204 7.20 19.53 -3.46
C LYS A 204 6.83 20.39 -2.25
N GLY A 205 7.71 20.45 -1.25
CA GLY A 205 7.55 21.31 -0.07
C GLY A 205 6.43 20.89 0.89
N SER A 206 5.81 19.72 0.69
CA SER A 206 4.69 19.26 1.53
C SER A 206 5.12 18.58 2.83
N GLY A 207 6.40 18.19 2.96
CA GLY A 207 6.87 17.31 4.04
C GLY A 207 6.37 15.87 3.92
N ARG A 208 5.56 15.54 2.90
CA ARG A 208 5.01 14.20 2.65
C ARG A 208 6.01 13.30 1.96
N GLY A 209 5.83 11.99 2.10
CA GLY A 209 6.67 10.98 1.46
C GLY A 209 8.15 11.04 1.87
N GLY A 210 8.47 11.72 2.97
CA GLY A 210 9.80 11.69 3.59
C GLY A 210 9.93 10.51 4.56
N GLY A 211 11.17 10.16 4.91
CA GLY A 211 11.48 9.03 5.77
C GLY A 211 11.64 7.71 5.00
N ASP A 212 11.81 6.62 5.74
CA ASP A 212 11.90 5.28 5.18
C ASP A 212 10.53 4.74 4.74
N ALA A 213 10.49 3.54 4.16
CA ALA A 213 9.24 2.94 3.67
C ALA A 213 8.16 2.80 4.76
N ILE A 214 8.55 2.56 6.01
CA ILE A 214 7.62 2.39 7.13
C ILE A 214 7.03 3.73 7.53
N ALA A 215 7.86 4.77 7.68
CA ALA A 215 7.42 6.12 7.99
C ALA A 215 6.41 6.63 6.95
N ARG A 216 6.68 6.38 5.66
CA ARG A 216 5.78 6.75 4.54
C ARG A 216 4.46 5.97 4.57
N SER A 217 4.48 4.72 5.07
CA SER A 217 3.31 3.83 5.12
C SER A 217 2.49 3.96 6.40
N SER A 218 2.96 4.68 7.41
CA SER A 218 2.35 4.74 8.76
C SER A 218 0.85 5.04 8.74
N ALA A 219 0.41 6.03 7.96
CA ALA A 219 -1.01 6.37 7.85
C ALA A 219 -1.84 5.25 7.19
N LEU A 220 -1.28 4.56 6.19
CA LEU A 220 -1.94 3.41 5.55
C LEU A 220 -2.07 2.24 6.54
N LEU A 221 -0.99 1.93 7.27
CA LEU A 221 -0.97 0.85 8.27
C LEU A 221 -2.04 1.09 9.34
N GLN A 222 -2.10 2.30 9.90
CA GLN A 222 -3.15 2.68 10.84
C GLN A 222 -4.55 2.56 10.22
N GLY A 223 -4.70 2.95 8.96
CA GLY A 223 -6.00 2.88 8.27
C GLY A 223 -6.49 1.45 8.09
N LEU A 224 -5.59 0.52 7.74
CA LEU A 224 -5.90 -0.90 7.62
C LEU A 224 -6.25 -1.51 8.98
N GLU A 225 -5.49 -1.20 10.03
CA GLU A 225 -5.74 -1.67 11.39
C GLU A 225 -7.12 -1.22 11.92
N THR A 226 -7.42 0.07 11.77
CA THR A 226 -8.63 0.70 12.34
C THR A 226 -9.86 0.62 11.45
N GLY A 227 -9.72 0.11 10.22
CA GLY A 227 -10.81 -0.01 9.26
C GLY A 227 -11.22 1.31 8.60
N THR A 228 -10.37 2.34 8.61
CA THR A 228 -10.56 3.53 7.76
C THR A 228 -9.99 3.33 6.35
N THR A 229 -9.19 2.29 6.15
CA THR A 229 -8.80 1.75 4.84
C THR A 229 -9.23 0.29 4.73
N ARG A 230 -9.89 -0.09 3.63
CA ARG A 230 -10.55 -1.40 3.48
C ARG A 230 -10.34 -2.00 2.10
N MET A 231 -10.26 -3.31 2.01
CA MET A 231 -10.20 -4.04 0.73
C MET A 231 -11.62 -4.22 0.17
N ALA A 232 -11.83 -3.85 -1.09
CA ALA A 232 -13.07 -4.16 -1.80
C ALA A 232 -12.93 -5.46 -2.60
N GLY A 233 -13.71 -6.48 -2.23
CA GLY A 233 -13.53 -7.83 -2.76
C GLY A 233 -12.20 -8.42 -2.30
N HIS A 234 -11.58 -9.24 -3.16
CA HIS A 234 -10.27 -9.85 -2.91
C HIS A 234 -9.26 -9.44 -3.96
N LEU A 235 -8.10 -8.94 -3.52
CA LEU A 235 -6.96 -8.58 -4.36
C LEU A 235 -5.77 -9.48 -3.97
N PRO A 236 -5.77 -10.77 -4.37
CA PRO A 236 -4.95 -11.81 -3.73
C PRO A 236 -3.43 -11.54 -3.81
N GLU A 237 -2.97 -10.95 -4.90
CA GLU A 237 -1.55 -10.62 -5.10
C GLU A 237 -1.10 -9.49 -4.16
N LEU A 238 -1.81 -8.36 -4.18
CA LEU A 238 -1.62 -7.25 -3.24
C LEU A 238 -1.76 -7.71 -1.78
N GLU A 239 -2.80 -8.46 -1.42
CA GLU A 239 -3.04 -8.92 -0.06
C GLU A 239 -1.94 -9.88 0.43
N ARG A 240 -1.40 -10.71 -0.46
CA ARG A 240 -0.28 -11.58 -0.16
C ARG A 240 0.98 -10.76 0.08
N ALA A 241 1.31 -9.85 -0.83
CA ALA A 241 2.48 -8.99 -0.72
C ALA A 241 2.43 -8.12 0.55
N ALA A 242 1.27 -7.53 0.84
CA ALA A 242 1.04 -6.69 2.01
C ALA A 242 1.30 -7.42 3.34
N VAL A 243 0.74 -8.62 3.52
CA VAL A 243 0.89 -9.38 4.78
C VAL A 243 2.27 -10.04 4.91
N GLN A 244 2.95 -10.26 3.79
CA GLN A 244 4.33 -10.78 3.80
C GLN A 244 5.37 -9.70 4.07
N TRP A 245 5.01 -8.42 3.97
CA TRP A 245 5.95 -7.32 4.18
C TRP A 245 6.35 -7.20 5.67
N GLN A 246 7.66 -7.12 5.90
CA GLN A 246 8.25 -7.02 7.23
C GLN A 246 9.17 -5.81 7.34
N GLN A 247 9.42 -5.37 8.57
CA GLN A 247 10.37 -4.29 8.84
C GLN A 247 11.76 -4.64 8.28
N GLY A 248 12.44 -3.63 7.71
CA GLY A 248 13.78 -3.78 7.13
C GLY A 248 13.80 -4.42 5.73
N GLN A 249 12.67 -4.93 5.23
CA GLN A 249 12.56 -5.41 3.85
C GLN A 249 12.23 -4.28 2.88
N HIS A 250 12.58 -4.49 1.61
CA HIS A 250 12.07 -3.66 0.52
C HIS A 250 10.53 -3.71 0.52
N GLN A 251 9.92 -2.53 0.39
CA GLN A 251 8.47 -2.41 0.32
C GLN A 251 7.99 -2.96 -1.03
N PRO A 252 6.96 -3.82 -1.07
CA PRO A 252 6.41 -4.28 -2.34
C PRO A 252 5.89 -3.12 -3.20
N ASP A 253 6.18 -3.14 -4.51
CA ASP A 253 5.81 -2.06 -5.44
C ASP A 253 4.31 -1.76 -5.42
N ALA A 254 3.46 -2.80 -5.40
CA ALA A 254 2.01 -2.64 -5.29
C ALA A 254 1.58 -1.96 -3.98
N LEU A 255 2.29 -2.21 -2.88
CA LEU A 255 2.03 -1.57 -1.60
C LEU A 255 2.52 -0.12 -1.58
N ALA A 256 3.65 0.18 -2.21
CA ALA A 256 4.13 1.55 -2.41
C ALA A 256 3.13 2.37 -3.24
N ALA A 257 2.62 1.81 -4.35
CA ALA A 257 1.55 2.41 -5.14
C ALA A 257 0.27 2.66 -4.33
N LEU A 258 -0.11 1.73 -3.45
CA LEU A 258 -1.23 1.92 -2.53
C LEU A 258 -0.98 3.05 -1.52
N VAL A 259 0.24 3.18 -0.98
CA VAL A 259 0.61 4.31 -0.11
C VAL A 259 0.43 5.64 -0.83
N VAL A 260 0.84 5.74 -2.09
CA VAL A 260 0.65 6.94 -2.91
C VAL A 260 -0.84 7.28 -3.04
N ALA A 261 -1.68 6.31 -3.44
CA ALA A 261 -3.11 6.52 -3.60
C ALA A 261 -3.78 6.91 -2.26
N HIS A 262 -3.47 6.18 -1.20
CA HIS A 262 -3.99 6.41 0.15
C HIS A 262 -3.63 7.79 0.68
N ASP A 263 -2.38 8.22 0.50
CA ASP A 263 -1.90 9.51 0.98
C ASP A 263 -2.59 10.68 0.23
N VAL A 264 -2.83 10.56 -1.07
CA VAL A 264 -3.63 11.55 -1.84
C VAL A 264 -5.06 11.62 -1.31
N LEU A 265 -5.73 10.48 -1.12
CA LEU A 265 -7.11 10.43 -0.65
C LEU A 265 -7.26 10.93 0.80
N SER A 266 -6.37 10.50 1.70
CA SER A 266 -6.40 10.91 3.11
C SER A 266 -6.18 12.41 3.29
N HIS A 267 -5.32 13.01 2.46
CA HIS A 267 -5.16 14.46 2.46
C HIS A 267 -6.38 15.20 1.88
N SER A 268 -7.13 14.58 0.98
CA SER A 268 -8.39 15.16 0.47
C SER A 268 -9.51 15.20 1.52
N LEU A 269 -9.44 14.36 2.57
CA LEU A 269 -10.35 14.43 3.72
C LEU A 269 -10.11 15.66 4.59
N GLY A 270 -8.84 16.05 4.77
CA GLY A 270 -8.46 17.24 5.55
C GLY A 270 -8.68 18.57 4.83
N GLN A 271 -8.84 18.54 3.50
CA GLN A 271 -9.12 19.72 2.69
C GLN A 271 -10.64 19.91 2.62
N GLN A 272 -11.18 20.93 3.27
CA GLN A 272 -12.57 21.35 3.04
C GLN A 272 -12.77 21.54 1.53
N TRP A 273 -13.68 20.78 0.94
CA TRP A 273 -14.13 21.00 -0.42
C TRP A 273 -14.80 22.38 -0.47
N HIS A 274 -14.05 23.39 -0.92
CA HIS A 274 -14.66 24.64 -1.33
C HIS A 274 -15.51 24.34 -2.57
N ILE A 275 -16.79 24.08 -2.36
CA ILE A 275 -17.79 24.13 -3.42
C ILE A 275 -17.72 25.55 -3.96
N VAL A 276 -17.08 25.73 -5.12
CA VAL A 276 -17.12 27.00 -5.83
C VAL A 276 -18.53 27.11 -6.39
N SER A 277 -19.37 27.89 -5.70
CA SER A 277 -20.68 28.26 -6.20
C SER A 277 -20.50 29.11 -7.47
N PRO A 278 -21.42 29.06 -8.45
CA PRO A 278 -21.45 30.03 -9.54
C PRO A 278 -21.37 31.49 -9.05
N LEU A 279 -21.89 31.77 -7.84
CA LEU A 279 -21.79 33.08 -7.20
C LEU A 279 -20.36 33.45 -6.79
N ASP A 280 -19.52 32.49 -6.40
CA ASP A 280 -18.11 32.73 -6.07
C ASP A 280 -17.27 33.01 -7.31
N VAL A 281 -17.62 32.39 -8.45
CA VAL A 281 -17.05 32.69 -9.76
C VAL A 281 -17.40 34.13 -10.15
N GLU A 282 -18.66 34.52 -9.99
CA GLU A 282 -19.16 35.86 -10.33
C GLU A 282 -18.52 36.95 -9.45
N ARG A 283 -18.29 36.66 -8.16
CA ARG A 283 -17.57 37.54 -7.23
C ARG A 283 -16.11 37.75 -7.62
N ARG A 284 -15.42 36.69 -8.07
CA ARG A 284 -14.01 36.74 -8.51
C ARG A 284 -13.84 37.45 -9.84
N ILE A 285 -14.80 37.31 -10.76
CA ILE A 285 -14.85 38.07 -12.02
C ILE A 285 -15.03 39.57 -11.74
N ARG A 286 -15.91 39.95 -10.81
CA ARG A 286 -16.06 41.37 -10.39
C ARG A 286 -14.82 41.92 -9.69
N ALA A 287 -14.01 41.07 -9.05
CA ALA A 287 -12.78 41.45 -8.36
C ALA A 287 -11.55 41.56 -9.28
N GLY A 288 -11.71 41.43 -10.61
CA GLY A 288 -10.63 41.66 -11.59
C GLY A 288 -9.56 40.56 -11.65
N ALA A 289 -9.78 39.41 -11.02
CA ALA A 289 -8.89 38.27 -11.16
C ALA A 289 -9.11 37.61 -12.54
N ASN A 290 -8.05 37.50 -13.33
CA ASN A 290 -8.08 36.85 -14.64
C ASN A 290 -8.39 35.35 -14.46
N VAL A 291 -9.62 34.93 -14.76
CA VAL A 291 -10.02 33.51 -14.74
C VAL A 291 -10.42 33.12 -16.17
N ALA A 292 -9.82 32.06 -16.68
CA ALA A 292 -10.21 31.42 -17.94
C ALA A 292 -11.71 31.08 -17.91
N ARG A 293 -12.41 31.35 -19.03
CA ARG A 293 -13.87 31.20 -19.13
C ARG A 293 -14.31 29.78 -18.74
N PRO A 294 -15.35 29.62 -17.91
CA PRO A 294 -15.92 28.32 -17.60
C PRO A 294 -16.57 27.70 -18.85
N PHE A 295 -16.42 26.38 -18.97
CA PHE A 295 -17.03 25.55 -19.99
C PHE A 295 -18.55 25.62 -19.86
N ALA A 296 -19.25 26.09 -20.90
CA ALA A 296 -20.69 26.00 -20.96
C ALA A 296 -21.08 24.52 -21.19
N PRO A 297 -22.02 23.94 -20.44
CA PRO A 297 -22.54 22.62 -20.77
C PRO A 297 -23.21 22.72 -22.15
N SER A 298 -22.67 21.99 -23.14
CA SER A 298 -23.35 21.83 -24.41
C SER A 298 -24.67 21.10 -24.19
N PRO A 299 -25.78 21.57 -24.79
CA PRO A 299 -27.04 20.84 -24.73
C PRO A 299 -26.83 19.44 -25.32
N LEU A 300 -27.35 18.44 -24.63
CA LEU A 300 -27.33 17.03 -25.04
C LEU A 300 -27.69 16.91 -26.53
N SER A 301 -26.78 16.34 -27.31
CA SER A 301 -27.04 16.01 -28.72
C SER A 301 -28.24 15.05 -28.80
N PRO A 302 -29.24 15.31 -29.66
CA PRO A 302 -30.44 14.48 -29.79
C PRO A 302 -30.20 13.04 -30.29
N ASN A 303 -28.94 12.64 -30.57
CA ASN A 303 -28.59 11.33 -31.14
C ASN A 303 -27.66 10.49 -30.24
N SER A 304 -27.96 10.39 -28.94
CA SER A 304 -27.33 9.40 -28.06
C SER A 304 -28.12 8.07 -28.06
N PRO A 305 -27.48 6.90 -28.27
CA PRO A 305 -28.15 5.60 -28.41
C PRO A 305 -28.78 5.04 -27.11
N LEU A 306 -28.75 5.77 -26.00
CA LEU A 306 -29.27 5.34 -24.69
C LEU A 306 -30.73 5.80 -24.40
N ARG A 307 -31.61 5.81 -25.41
CA ARG A 307 -33.05 6.10 -25.21
C ARG A 307 -34.02 5.11 -25.86
N ARG A 308 -33.58 3.90 -26.20
CA ARG A 308 -34.47 2.79 -26.57
C ARG A 308 -34.26 1.59 -25.63
N ARG A 309 -34.80 1.68 -24.41
CA ARG A 309 -35.15 0.51 -23.56
C ARG A 309 -35.88 0.88 -22.26
N ILE A 310 -36.68 1.96 -22.26
CA ILE A 310 -37.65 2.25 -21.21
C ILE A 310 -38.89 2.83 -21.91
N ASN A 311 -39.72 1.94 -22.41
CA ASN A 311 -41.15 2.09 -22.76
C ASN A 311 -41.56 0.80 -23.46
N GLY A 312 -41.86 -0.19 -22.63
CA GLY A 312 -42.18 -1.55 -23.03
C GLY A 312 -42.47 -2.39 -21.79
N LEU A 313 -43.36 -1.88 -20.95
CA LEU A 313 -44.29 -2.54 -20.01
C LEU A 313 -45.11 -1.44 -19.34
#